data_AF-A0A182N4K5-F1
#
_entry.id   AF-A0A182N4K5-F1
#
_cell.length_a   1.000
_cell.length_b   1.000
_cell.length_c   1.000
_cell.angle_alpha   90.00
_cell.angle_beta   90.00
_cell.angle_gamma   90.00
#
_symmetry.space_group_name_H-M   'P 1'
#
loop_
_entity.id
_entity.type
_entity.pdbx_description
1 polymer ?
#
loop_
_entity_poly.entity_id
_entity_poly.type
_entity_poly.pdbx_seq_one_letter_code
_entity_poly.pdbx_strand_id
1 'polypeptide(L)'
;MFQPYLHQAVQSLQNLSSDELRDLLGDDEKLDERVNEAVNSLESSKELIIAENRSLAETNLNFEPKMIELRSRVQELAEECRALGESVKEKSTELSSKSEKNNAETVLALLQTAAAESEEESEKIVKQLLDSELANSYAFKNNLHDKHTPLIKLITNLNVCEVCEHCKSVIDWKIKYRKYKPLTQPKSCSKCGERKVKRAYHVICRECALANRCCAKCLKSADEASIIPPEPTEQEQAKLKAEMDQLIKSLPERKRRTFLRYMNRGQKKKKQRNGGGADLDDSDGDENEGRAKKPNFEMPRTREELLEKFEQLKLATGKDGDEEDGDDDLDDFSSDDEDYEDFSDEDLSKDSDTK
;
A
#
# COMPACT_ATOMS: atom_id res chain seq x y z
N MET A 1 -85.73 -22.05 -66.17
CA MET A 1 -85.55 -20.60 -65.91
C MET A 1 -86.43 -19.72 -66.80
N PHE A 2 -86.60 -20.01 -68.09
CA PHE A 2 -87.40 -19.15 -68.99
C PHE A 2 -88.93 -19.40 -68.97
N GLN A 3 -89.39 -20.47 -68.32
CA GLN A 3 -90.80 -20.86 -68.27
C GLN A 3 -91.78 -19.81 -67.73
N PRO A 4 -91.47 -19.00 -66.68
CA PRO A 4 -92.35 -17.90 -66.26
C PRO A 4 -92.44 -16.78 -67.30
N TYR A 5 -91.35 -16.47 -68.01
CA TYR A 5 -91.31 -15.44 -69.06
C TYR A 5 -92.05 -15.90 -70.31
N LEU A 6 -91.94 -17.19 -70.65
CA LEU A 6 -92.75 -17.82 -71.69
C LEU A 6 -94.24 -17.81 -71.32
N HIS A 7 -94.59 -18.06 -70.06
CA HIS A 7 -95.98 -17.97 -69.60
C HIS A 7 -96.53 -16.54 -69.68
N GLN A 8 -95.73 -15.54 -69.31
CA GLN A 8 -96.07 -14.13 -69.43
C GLN A 8 -96.25 -13.70 -70.90
N ALA A 9 -95.37 -14.15 -71.80
CA ALA A 9 -95.49 -13.91 -73.23
C ALA A 9 -96.72 -14.59 -73.85
N VAL A 10 -97.04 -15.83 -73.45
CA VAL A 10 -98.26 -16.52 -73.91
C VAL A 10 -99.52 -15.83 -73.37
N GLN A 11 -99.49 -15.34 -72.12
CA GLN A 11 -100.60 -14.62 -71.52
C GLN A 11 -100.86 -13.25 -72.19
N SER A 12 -99.80 -12.58 -72.67
CA SER A 12 -99.97 -11.34 -73.44
C SER A 12 -100.60 -11.58 -74.81
N LEU A 13 -100.37 -12.76 -75.42
CA LEU A 13 -100.98 -13.18 -76.69
C LEU A 13 -102.47 -13.56 -76.58
N GLN A 14 -102.92 -14.02 -75.40
CA GLN A 14 -104.32 -14.45 -75.18
C GLN A 14 -105.35 -13.32 -75.28
N ASN A 15 -104.92 -12.06 -75.18
CA ASN A 15 -105.78 -10.89 -75.19
C ASN A 15 -105.93 -10.27 -76.60
N LEU A 16 -105.25 -10.80 -77.62
CA LEU A 16 -105.34 -10.30 -79.00
C LEU A 16 -106.46 -10.99 -79.79
N SER A 17 -107.04 -10.26 -80.74
CA SER A 17 -108.03 -10.79 -81.67
C SER A 17 -107.40 -11.67 -82.76
N SER A 18 -108.23 -12.48 -83.43
CA SER A 18 -107.74 -13.42 -84.47
C SER A 18 -107.08 -12.72 -85.67
N ASP A 19 -107.44 -11.48 -85.96
CA ASP A 19 -106.85 -10.70 -87.06
C ASP A 19 -105.49 -10.13 -86.66
N GLU A 20 -105.35 -9.67 -85.41
CA GLU A 20 -104.08 -9.18 -84.85
C GLU A 20 -103.06 -10.31 -84.65
N LEU A 21 -103.51 -11.51 -84.27
CA LEU A 21 -102.64 -12.69 -84.18
C LEU A 21 -102.14 -13.17 -85.56
N ARG A 22 -102.93 -12.97 -86.63
CA ARG A 22 -102.50 -13.26 -88.01
C ARG A 22 -101.49 -12.24 -88.51
N ASP A 23 -101.68 -10.96 -88.18
CA ASP A 23 -100.72 -9.91 -88.51
C ASP A 23 -99.38 -10.13 -87.77
N LEU A 24 -99.44 -10.48 -86.49
CA LEU A 24 -98.26 -10.81 -85.69
C LEU A 24 -97.52 -12.06 -86.19
N LEU A 25 -98.24 -13.06 -86.71
CA LEU A 25 -97.64 -14.26 -87.28
C LEU A 25 -97.02 -14.02 -88.67
N GLY A 26 -97.43 -12.94 -89.36
CA GLY A 26 -96.92 -12.57 -90.68
C GLY A 26 -95.75 -11.59 -90.66
N ASP A 27 -95.36 -11.10 -89.48
CA ASP A 27 -94.38 -10.03 -89.29
C ASP A 27 -93.42 -10.39 -88.14
N ASP A 28 -92.28 -10.99 -88.51
CA ASP A 28 -91.29 -11.51 -87.56
C ASP A 28 -90.70 -10.39 -86.66
N GLU A 29 -90.62 -9.15 -87.15
CA GLU A 29 -90.08 -8.02 -86.36
C GLU A 29 -90.99 -7.68 -85.18
N LYS A 30 -92.32 -7.69 -85.37
CA LYS A 30 -93.29 -7.48 -84.29
C LYS A 30 -93.28 -8.61 -83.26
N LEU A 31 -93.00 -9.83 -83.71
CA LEU A 31 -92.86 -10.97 -82.81
C LEU A 31 -91.59 -10.84 -81.95
N ASP A 32 -90.47 -10.44 -82.55
CA ASP A 32 -89.21 -10.18 -81.84
C ASP A 32 -89.33 -9.02 -80.84
N GLU A 33 -90.05 -7.94 -81.17
CA GLU A 33 -90.36 -6.85 -80.23
C GLU A 33 -91.09 -7.36 -78.99
N ARG A 34 -92.07 -8.25 -79.16
CA ARG A 34 -92.81 -8.84 -78.03
C ARG A 34 -91.98 -9.80 -77.20
N VAL A 35 -91.04 -10.52 -77.81
CA VAL A 35 -90.08 -11.35 -77.08
C VAL A 35 -89.11 -10.48 -76.29
N ASN A 36 -88.62 -9.39 -76.87
CA ASN A 36 -87.77 -8.41 -76.18
C ASN A 36 -88.50 -7.77 -74.99
N GLU A 37 -89.77 -7.40 -75.14
CA GLU A 37 -90.59 -6.91 -74.01
C GLU A 37 -90.72 -7.94 -72.89
N ALA A 38 -90.94 -9.22 -73.21
CA ALA A 38 -91.05 -10.29 -72.22
C ALA A 38 -89.73 -10.53 -71.46
N VAL A 39 -88.59 -10.30 -72.11
CA VAL A 39 -87.25 -10.51 -71.53
C VAL A 39 -86.66 -9.22 -70.92
N ASN A 40 -87.20 -8.04 -71.22
CA ASN A 40 -86.72 -6.75 -70.70
C ASN A 40 -86.65 -6.70 -69.16
N SER A 41 -87.56 -7.38 -68.45
CA SER A 41 -87.52 -7.49 -66.99
C SER A 41 -86.29 -8.28 -66.48
N LEU A 42 -85.87 -9.31 -67.20
CA LEU A 42 -84.63 -10.05 -66.93
C LEU A 42 -83.40 -9.19 -67.25
N GLU A 43 -83.43 -8.44 -68.35
CA GLU A 43 -82.33 -7.55 -68.73
C GLU A 43 -82.12 -6.45 -67.69
N SER A 44 -83.20 -5.82 -67.24
CA SER A 44 -83.17 -4.84 -66.15
C SER A 44 -82.61 -5.46 -64.85
N SER A 45 -83.05 -6.67 -64.49
CA SER A 45 -82.52 -7.37 -63.31
C SER A 45 -81.05 -7.74 -63.47
N LYS A 46 -80.61 -8.12 -64.67
CA LYS A 46 -79.22 -8.42 -64.98
C LYS A 46 -78.36 -7.16 -64.86
N GLU A 47 -78.81 -6.02 -65.39
CA GLU A 47 -78.09 -4.75 -65.28
C GLU A 47 -77.94 -4.30 -63.82
N LEU A 48 -78.99 -4.44 -63.01
CA LEU A 48 -78.93 -4.15 -61.57
C LEU A 48 -77.89 -5.02 -60.86
N ILE A 49 -77.90 -6.33 -61.11
CA ILE A 49 -76.92 -7.26 -60.52
C ILE A 49 -75.50 -6.96 -60.99
N ILE A 50 -75.31 -6.62 -62.27
CA ILE A 50 -73.99 -6.25 -62.80
C ILE A 50 -73.51 -4.95 -62.17
N ALA A 51 -74.38 -3.96 -62.01
CA ALA A 51 -74.04 -2.69 -61.36
C ALA A 51 -73.70 -2.88 -59.87
N GLU A 52 -74.46 -3.71 -59.15
CA GLU A 52 -74.19 -4.08 -57.77
C GLU A 52 -72.87 -4.83 -57.64
N ASN A 53 -72.64 -5.85 -58.46
CA ASN A 53 -71.40 -6.62 -58.45
C ASN A 53 -70.18 -5.75 -58.78
N ARG A 54 -70.33 -4.82 -59.73
CA ARG A 54 -69.28 -3.84 -60.06
C ARG A 54 -69.01 -2.91 -58.88
N SER A 55 -70.04 -2.37 -58.24
CA SER A 55 -69.86 -1.52 -57.05
C SER A 55 -69.16 -2.29 -55.92
N LEU A 56 -69.56 -3.53 -55.67
CA LEU A 56 -68.91 -4.40 -54.69
C LEU A 56 -67.44 -4.67 -55.06
N ALA A 57 -67.15 -4.94 -56.33
CA ALA A 57 -65.78 -5.13 -56.80
C ALA A 57 -64.93 -3.86 -56.60
N GLU A 58 -65.46 -2.68 -56.95
CA GLU A 58 -64.78 -1.39 -56.74
C GLU A 58 -64.52 -1.12 -55.25
N THR A 59 -65.49 -1.40 -54.36
CA THR A 59 -65.26 -1.27 -52.91
C THR A 59 -64.22 -2.26 -52.38
N ASN A 60 -64.22 -3.51 -52.86
CA ASN A 60 -63.22 -4.52 -52.48
C ASN A 60 -61.81 -4.11 -52.92
N LEU A 61 -61.66 -3.60 -54.16
CA LEU A 61 -60.39 -3.08 -54.66
C LEU A 61 -59.90 -1.89 -53.83
N ASN A 62 -60.81 -1.03 -53.36
CA ASN A 62 -60.45 0.09 -52.49
C ASN A 62 -60.02 -0.36 -51.08
N PHE A 63 -60.46 -1.52 -50.59
CA PHE A 63 -60.04 -2.06 -49.29
C PHE A 63 -58.72 -2.81 -49.34
N GLU A 64 -58.34 -3.35 -50.50
CA GLU A 64 -57.08 -4.08 -50.71
C GLU A 64 -55.83 -3.33 -50.20
N PRO A 65 -55.58 -2.03 -50.53
CA PRO A 65 -54.41 -1.32 -50.04
C PRO A 65 -54.36 -1.22 -48.52
N LYS A 66 -55.52 -0.99 -47.88
CA LYS A 66 -55.62 -0.94 -46.41
C LYS A 66 -55.36 -2.31 -45.78
N MET A 67 -55.81 -3.39 -46.43
CA MET A 67 -55.55 -4.75 -45.98
C MET A 67 -54.05 -5.09 -46.08
N ILE A 68 -53.39 -4.65 -47.14
CA ILE A 68 -51.94 -4.82 -47.34
C ILE A 68 -51.17 -4.05 -46.27
N GLU A 69 -51.52 -2.79 -46.02
CA GLU A 69 -50.88 -1.97 -44.99
C GLU A 69 -51.01 -2.60 -43.60
N LEU A 70 -52.22 -3.03 -43.21
CA LEU A 70 -52.45 -3.69 -41.91
C LEU A 70 -51.67 -5.00 -41.79
N ARG A 71 -51.61 -5.81 -42.86
CA ARG A 71 -50.81 -7.04 -42.88
C ARG A 71 -49.33 -6.75 -42.73
N SER A 72 -48.81 -5.73 -43.43
CA SER A 72 -47.43 -5.27 -43.28
C SER A 72 -47.14 -4.86 -41.84
N ARG A 73 -48.04 -4.08 -41.22
CA ARG A 73 -47.85 -3.62 -39.85
C ARG A 73 -47.86 -4.76 -38.84
N VAL A 74 -48.73 -5.76 -39.03
CA VAL A 74 -48.74 -6.97 -38.20
C VAL A 74 -47.45 -7.77 -38.36
N GLN A 75 -46.93 -7.86 -39.58
CA GLN A 75 -45.66 -8.54 -39.83
C GLN A 75 -44.49 -7.83 -39.16
N GLU A 76 -44.37 -6.51 -39.31
CA GLU A 76 -43.36 -5.69 -38.64
C GLU A 76 -43.40 -5.88 -37.12
N LEU A 77 -44.59 -5.76 -36.51
CA LEU A 77 -44.76 -5.96 -35.07
C LEU A 77 -44.40 -7.38 -34.62
N ALA A 78 -44.71 -8.40 -35.43
CA ALA A 78 -44.33 -9.78 -35.13
C ALA A 78 -42.81 -10.00 -35.21
N GLU A 79 -42.14 -9.35 -36.15
CA GLU A 79 -40.67 -9.37 -36.28
C GLU A 79 -40.00 -8.63 -35.11
N GLU A 80 -40.50 -7.45 -34.74
CA GLU A 80 -40.06 -6.70 -33.55
C GLU A 80 -40.22 -7.56 -32.27
N CYS A 81 -41.38 -8.20 -32.09
CA CYS A 81 -41.63 -9.09 -30.95
C CYS A 81 -40.67 -10.28 -30.94
N ARG A 82 -40.36 -10.86 -32.12
CA ARG A 82 -39.40 -11.96 -32.23
C ARG A 82 -37.99 -11.51 -31.84
N ALA A 83 -37.54 -10.38 -32.37
CA ALA A 83 -36.22 -9.82 -32.07
C ALA A 83 -36.07 -9.47 -30.57
N LEU A 84 -37.10 -8.85 -29.99
CA LEU A 84 -37.14 -8.58 -28.55
C LEU A 84 -37.13 -9.88 -27.72
N GLY A 85 -37.89 -10.89 -28.16
CA GLY A 85 -37.91 -12.21 -27.53
C GLY A 85 -36.55 -12.90 -27.55
N GLU A 86 -35.84 -12.85 -28.68
CA GLU A 86 -34.48 -13.35 -28.81
C GLU A 86 -33.50 -12.59 -27.90
N SER A 87 -33.58 -11.25 -27.87
CA SER A 87 -32.74 -10.43 -26.99
C SER A 87 -32.97 -10.71 -25.50
N VAL A 88 -34.23 -10.89 -25.09
CA VAL A 88 -34.57 -11.26 -23.71
C VAL A 88 -34.03 -12.65 -23.38
N LYS A 89 -34.18 -13.61 -24.30
CA LYS A 89 -33.65 -14.97 -24.13
C LYS A 89 -32.13 -14.96 -23.98
N GLU A 90 -31.42 -14.23 -24.83
CA GLU A 90 -29.96 -14.07 -24.75
C GLU A 90 -29.54 -13.49 -23.41
N LYS A 91 -30.12 -12.35 -23.00
CA LYS A 91 -29.83 -11.72 -21.69
C LYS A 91 -30.15 -12.65 -20.52
N SER A 92 -31.24 -13.43 -20.61
CA SER A 92 -31.59 -14.42 -19.58
C SER A 92 -30.55 -15.53 -19.49
N THR A 93 -30.06 -16.04 -20.63
CA THR A 93 -29.01 -17.07 -20.63
C THR A 93 -27.67 -16.53 -20.11
N GLU A 94 -27.33 -15.29 -20.45
CA GLU A 94 -26.13 -14.63 -19.94
C GLU A 94 -26.21 -14.44 -18.41
N LEU A 95 -27.36 -13.98 -17.90
CA LEU A 95 -27.60 -13.84 -16.47
C LEU A 95 -27.54 -15.19 -15.73
N SER A 96 -28.13 -16.25 -16.29
CA SER A 96 -28.03 -17.60 -15.70
C SER A 96 -26.57 -18.05 -15.60
N SER A 97 -25.80 -17.88 -16.67
CA SER A 97 -24.38 -18.29 -16.68
C SER A 97 -23.52 -17.50 -15.68
N LYS A 98 -23.79 -16.21 -15.50
CA LYS A 98 -23.12 -15.37 -14.49
C LYS A 98 -23.57 -15.74 -13.07
N SER A 99 -24.85 -16.06 -12.90
CA SER A 99 -25.40 -16.51 -11.63
C SER A 99 -24.83 -17.86 -11.21
N GLU A 100 -24.61 -18.78 -12.14
CA GLU A 100 -24.01 -20.09 -11.86
C GLU A 100 -22.55 -19.95 -11.41
N LYS A 101 -21.75 -19.11 -12.11
CA LYS A 101 -20.34 -18.87 -11.75
C LYS A 101 -20.17 -18.13 -10.43
N ASN A 102 -21.12 -17.25 -10.09
CA ASN A 102 -21.09 -16.44 -8.86
C ASN A 102 -22.07 -16.93 -7.81
N ASN A 103 -22.57 -18.16 -7.91
CA ASN A 103 -23.45 -18.68 -6.87
C ASN A 103 -22.65 -18.78 -5.55
N ALA A 104 -23.34 -18.56 -4.43
CA ALA A 104 -22.67 -18.49 -3.13
C ALA A 104 -21.89 -19.79 -2.82
N GLU A 105 -22.39 -20.93 -3.29
CA GLU A 105 -21.77 -22.24 -3.12
C GLU A 105 -20.45 -22.38 -3.89
N THR A 106 -20.38 -21.95 -5.16
CA THR A 106 -19.14 -21.98 -5.96
C THR A 106 -18.13 -20.99 -5.41
N VAL A 107 -18.56 -19.78 -5.04
CA VAL A 107 -17.65 -18.80 -4.42
C VAL A 107 -17.11 -19.33 -3.08
N LEU A 108 -17.93 -19.97 -2.27
CA LEU A 108 -17.50 -20.59 -1.02
C LEU A 108 -16.50 -21.72 -1.27
N ALA A 109 -16.78 -22.60 -2.24
CA ALA A 109 -15.88 -23.70 -2.60
C ALA A 109 -14.52 -23.18 -3.11
N LEU A 110 -14.53 -22.15 -3.96
CA LEU A 110 -13.30 -21.50 -4.44
C LEU A 110 -12.51 -20.86 -3.31
N LEU A 111 -13.18 -20.16 -2.40
CA LEU A 111 -12.53 -19.53 -1.24
C LEU A 111 -11.94 -20.56 -0.29
N GLN A 112 -12.65 -21.66 -0.03
CA GLN A 112 -12.16 -22.75 0.81
C GLN A 112 -10.94 -23.44 0.17
N THR A 113 -10.97 -23.65 -1.14
CA THR A 113 -9.83 -24.22 -1.88
C THR A 113 -8.62 -23.29 -1.81
N ALA A 114 -8.79 -22.01 -2.10
CA ALA A 114 -7.71 -21.02 -2.01
C ALA A 114 -7.16 -20.85 -0.58
N ALA A 115 -8.01 -20.95 0.44
CA ALA A 115 -7.58 -20.93 1.83
C ALA A 115 -6.73 -22.17 2.17
N ALA A 116 -7.18 -23.35 1.76
CA ALA A 116 -6.43 -24.60 1.96
C ALA A 116 -5.08 -24.59 1.23
N GLU A 117 -5.05 -24.10 -0.02
CA GLU A 117 -3.80 -23.92 -0.78
C GLU A 117 -2.84 -22.96 -0.07
N SER A 118 -3.35 -21.82 0.41
CA SER A 118 -2.53 -20.85 1.15
C SER A 118 -1.99 -21.40 2.47
N GLU A 119 -2.78 -22.25 3.16
CA GLU A 119 -2.34 -22.95 4.37
C GLU A 119 -1.23 -23.97 4.05
N GLU A 120 -1.40 -24.77 2.99
CA GLU A 120 -0.38 -25.72 2.54
C GLU A 120 0.93 -25.03 2.13
N GLU A 121 0.85 -23.93 1.38
CA GLU A 121 2.00 -23.10 1.01
C GLU A 121 2.70 -22.54 2.25
N SER A 122 1.94 -22.08 3.23
CA SER A 122 2.47 -21.58 4.50
C SER A 122 3.21 -22.68 5.27
N GLU A 123 2.64 -23.88 5.36
CA GLU A 123 3.29 -25.04 5.97
C GLU A 123 4.57 -25.44 5.24
N LYS A 124 4.58 -25.36 3.90
CA LYS A 124 5.76 -25.66 3.09
C LYS A 124 6.89 -24.69 3.37
N ILE A 125 6.60 -23.39 3.46
CA ILE A 125 7.59 -22.36 3.82
C ILE A 125 8.13 -22.62 5.24
N VAL A 126 7.27 -22.99 6.19
CA VAL A 126 7.70 -23.33 7.56
C VAL A 126 8.63 -24.54 7.57
N LYS A 127 8.31 -25.59 6.81
CA LYS A 127 9.19 -26.78 6.67
C LYS A 127 10.56 -26.38 6.12
N GLN A 128 10.58 -25.62 5.02
CA GLN A 128 11.83 -25.12 4.41
C GLN A 128 12.66 -24.26 5.38
N LEU A 129 12.01 -23.45 6.22
CA LEU A 129 12.69 -22.66 7.24
C LEU A 129 13.31 -23.55 8.35
N LEU A 130 12.59 -24.57 8.81
CA LEU A 130 13.08 -25.50 9.84
C LEU A 130 14.23 -26.36 9.33
N ASP A 131 14.16 -26.77 8.06
CA ASP A 131 15.20 -27.54 7.37
C ASP A 131 16.40 -26.66 6.98
N SER A 132 16.38 -25.36 7.33
CA SER A 132 17.41 -24.35 7.02
C SER A 132 17.65 -24.15 5.52
N GLU A 133 16.70 -24.54 4.67
CA GLU A 133 16.71 -24.30 3.22
C GLU A 133 16.37 -22.85 2.90
N LEU A 134 15.56 -22.21 3.75
CA LEU A 134 15.15 -20.82 3.62
C LEU A 134 15.75 -19.97 4.75
N ALA A 135 16.49 -18.91 4.38
CA ALA A 135 17.05 -17.95 5.31
C ALA A 135 16.28 -16.63 5.29
N ASN A 136 16.15 -15.98 6.45
CA ASN A 136 15.56 -14.66 6.54
C ASN A 136 16.43 -13.64 5.79
N SER A 137 15.88 -13.00 4.76
CA SER A 137 16.57 -11.96 3.99
C SER A 137 16.72 -10.65 4.77
N TYR A 138 15.80 -10.38 5.70
CA TYR A 138 15.85 -9.22 6.58
C TYR A 138 15.64 -9.62 8.04
N ALA A 139 16.37 -8.96 8.94
CA ALA A 139 16.13 -9.10 10.37
C ALA A 139 14.79 -8.42 10.75
N PHE A 140 13.98 -9.11 11.55
CA PHE A 140 12.72 -8.55 12.06
C PHE A 140 12.96 -7.24 12.81
N LYS A 141 12.33 -6.16 12.33
CA LYS A 141 12.40 -4.82 12.92
C LYS A 141 11.14 -4.56 13.72
N ASN A 142 11.24 -4.62 15.04
CA ASN A 142 10.10 -4.42 15.95
C ASN A 142 9.53 -2.99 15.94
N ASN A 143 10.13 -2.06 15.19
CA ASN A 143 9.72 -0.67 15.07
C ASN A 143 9.13 -0.32 13.69
N LEU A 144 8.86 -1.31 12.82
CA LEU A 144 8.47 -1.07 11.42
C LEU A 144 7.18 -0.24 11.26
N HIS A 145 6.22 -0.40 12.19
CA HIS A 145 4.93 0.30 12.15
C HIS A 145 4.62 1.10 13.43
N ASP A 146 5.55 1.13 14.38
CA ASP A 146 5.42 1.92 15.61
C ASP A 146 5.74 3.38 15.31
N LYS A 147 4.71 4.23 15.28
CA LYS A 147 4.91 5.70 15.30
C LYS A 147 5.72 6.05 16.55
N HIS A 148 6.91 6.60 16.36
CA HIS A 148 7.86 6.88 17.43
C HIS A 148 7.28 7.86 18.47
N THR A 149 6.60 7.34 19.49
CA THR A 149 6.19 8.16 20.63
C THR A 149 7.43 8.61 21.41
N PRO A 150 7.39 9.80 22.05
CA PRO A 150 8.48 10.26 22.91
C PRO A 150 8.88 9.23 23.97
N LEU A 151 7.88 8.50 24.49
CA LEU A 151 8.06 7.42 25.47
C LEU A 151 8.89 6.26 24.89
N ILE A 152 8.62 5.84 23.64
CA ILE A 152 9.37 4.77 22.97
C ILE A 152 10.83 5.17 22.76
N LYS A 153 11.09 6.42 22.36
CA LYS A 153 12.46 6.94 22.20
C LYS A 153 13.21 6.92 23.54
N LEU A 154 12.56 7.40 24.62
CA LEU A 154 13.12 7.38 25.96
C LEU A 154 13.43 5.96 26.46
N ILE A 155 12.54 5.00 26.25
CA ILE A 155 12.74 3.60 26.66
C ILE A 155 13.86 2.95 25.86
N THR A 156 13.97 3.25 24.57
CA THR A 156 15.02 2.68 23.70
C THR A 156 16.41 3.20 24.09
N ASN A 157 16.50 4.47 24.51
CA ASN A 157 17.74 5.10 24.97
C ASN A 157 17.98 4.92 26.48
N LEU A 158 17.15 4.15 27.18
CA LEU A 158 17.26 3.97 28.63
C LEU A 158 18.50 3.13 28.96
N ASN A 159 19.45 3.73 29.67
CA ASN A 159 20.65 3.00 30.09
C ASN A 159 20.34 2.10 31.30
N VAL A 160 20.61 0.79 31.13
CA VAL A 160 20.38 -0.22 32.17
C VAL A 160 21.66 -0.39 33.00
N CYS A 161 21.67 0.21 34.19
CA CYS A 161 22.82 0.24 35.10
C CYS A 161 22.50 -0.37 36.49
N GLU A 162 23.54 -0.62 37.29
CA GLU A 162 23.44 -1.12 38.69
C GLU A 162 22.79 -2.50 38.82
N VAL A 163 22.82 -3.27 37.72
CA VAL A 163 22.36 -4.65 37.67
C VAL A 163 23.48 -5.54 37.12
N CYS A 164 23.44 -6.83 37.43
CA CYS A 164 24.36 -7.80 36.83
C CYS A 164 24.09 -7.98 35.34
N GLU A 165 25.07 -8.50 34.60
CA GLU A 165 24.98 -8.75 33.15
C GLU A 165 23.74 -9.56 32.75
N HIS A 166 23.39 -10.61 33.51
CA HIS A 166 22.17 -11.38 33.28
C HIS A 166 20.89 -10.54 33.44
N CYS A 167 20.82 -9.70 34.49
CA CYS A 167 19.65 -8.84 34.67
C CYS A 167 19.58 -7.74 33.62
N LYS A 168 20.73 -7.24 33.15
CA LYS A 168 20.82 -6.31 32.03
C LYS A 168 20.26 -6.94 30.75
N SER A 169 20.72 -8.13 30.37
CA SER A 169 20.24 -8.80 29.14
C SER A 169 18.72 -9.04 29.16
N VAL A 170 18.16 -9.39 30.31
CA VAL A 170 16.70 -9.54 30.48
C VAL A 170 15.96 -8.21 30.30
N ILE A 171 16.51 -7.10 30.81
CA ILE A 171 15.88 -5.78 30.68
C ILE A 171 16.04 -5.26 29.24
N ASP A 172 17.23 -5.37 28.66
CA ASP A 172 17.52 -4.99 27.26
C ASP A 172 16.64 -5.78 26.28
N TRP A 173 16.42 -7.06 26.53
CA TRP A 173 15.47 -7.87 25.76
C TRP A 173 14.04 -7.30 25.87
N LYS A 174 13.59 -6.91 27.06
CA LYS A 174 12.26 -6.28 27.22
C LYS A 174 12.17 -4.95 26.50
N ILE A 175 13.24 -4.15 26.46
CA ILE A 175 13.31 -2.90 25.71
C ILE A 175 13.22 -3.19 24.19
N LYS A 176 14.07 -4.12 23.70
CA LYS A 176 14.15 -4.53 22.29
C LYS A 176 12.81 -5.07 21.77
N TYR A 177 12.13 -5.89 22.56
CA TYR A 177 10.87 -6.54 22.19
C TYR A 177 9.61 -5.78 22.63
N ARG A 178 9.71 -4.50 23.02
CA ARG A 178 8.56 -3.66 23.46
C ARG A 178 7.74 -4.24 24.62
N LYS A 179 8.37 -5.05 25.47
CA LYS A 179 7.78 -5.64 26.68
C LYS A 179 8.19 -4.90 27.96
N TYR A 180 8.94 -3.79 27.84
CA TYR A 180 9.36 -2.94 28.95
C TYR A 180 8.19 -2.07 29.43
N LYS A 181 7.91 -2.13 30.74
CA LYS A 181 6.86 -1.36 31.40
C LYS A 181 7.53 -0.35 32.35
N PRO A 182 7.54 0.95 32.03
CA PRO A 182 8.08 1.96 32.92
C PRO A 182 7.24 2.04 34.20
N LEU A 183 7.87 2.51 35.27
CA LEU A 183 7.20 2.75 36.54
C LEU A 183 6.42 4.07 36.44
N THR A 184 5.13 4.06 36.78
CA THR A 184 4.32 5.28 36.88
C THR A 184 4.54 6.02 38.19
N GLN A 185 4.89 5.29 39.25
CA GLN A 185 5.21 5.84 40.58
C GLN A 185 6.43 5.14 41.18
N PRO A 186 7.25 5.83 42.00
CA PRO A 186 8.38 5.21 42.69
C PRO A 186 7.93 4.09 43.64
N LYS A 187 8.65 2.97 43.63
CA LYS A 187 8.41 1.80 44.50
C LYS A 187 9.23 1.87 45.80
N SER A 188 8.79 1.18 46.84
CA SER A 188 9.55 1.01 48.09
C SER A 188 10.79 0.13 47.89
N CYS A 189 11.90 0.54 48.49
CA CYS A 189 13.15 -0.21 48.50
C CYS A 189 13.08 -1.33 49.54
N SER A 190 13.48 -2.55 49.18
CA SER A 190 13.51 -3.69 50.12
C SER A 190 14.59 -3.60 51.21
N LYS A 191 15.55 -2.67 51.10
CA LYS A 191 16.64 -2.47 52.08
C LYS A 191 16.39 -1.30 53.03
N CYS A 192 16.06 -0.11 52.52
CA CYS A 192 15.81 1.08 53.35
C CYS A 192 14.32 1.35 53.63
N GLY A 193 13.38 0.63 53.00
CA GLY A 193 11.94 0.82 53.17
C GLY A 193 11.35 2.06 52.48
N GLU A 194 12.18 3.04 52.10
CA GLU A 194 11.74 4.29 51.50
C GLU A 194 11.30 4.13 50.03
N ARG A 195 10.37 4.98 49.56
CA ARG A 195 9.86 5.01 48.17
C ARG A 195 10.83 5.69 47.19
N LYS A 196 12.06 5.20 47.11
CA LYS A 196 13.14 5.77 46.28
C LYS A 196 13.46 4.96 45.01
N VAL A 197 12.76 3.86 44.73
CA VAL A 197 13.00 3.04 43.52
C VAL A 197 12.30 3.67 42.31
N LYS A 198 13.07 4.39 41.49
CA LYS A 198 12.57 5.08 40.28
C LYS A 198 12.70 4.26 38.99
N ARG A 199 13.64 3.32 38.93
CA ARG A 199 13.88 2.48 37.74
C ARG A 199 12.96 1.27 37.73
N ALA A 200 12.39 0.93 36.58
CA ALA A 200 11.52 -0.24 36.47
C ALA A 200 12.32 -1.54 36.65
N TYR A 201 11.65 -2.57 37.18
CA TYR A 201 12.23 -3.89 37.51
C TYR A 201 13.30 -3.92 38.60
N HIS A 202 13.63 -2.79 39.23
CA HIS A 202 14.51 -2.75 40.40
C HIS A 202 13.71 -3.02 41.68
N VAL A 203 14.38 -3.62 42.67
CA VAL A 203 13.84 -4.01 43.99
C VAL A 203 14.49 -3.20 45.12
N ILE A 204 15.63 -2.57 44.85
CA ILE A 204 16.32 -1.64 45.76
C ILE A 204 16.63 -0.31 45.06
N CYS A 205 16.83 0.75 45.84
CA CYS A 205 17.24 2.06 45.31
C CYS A 205 18.73 2.06 44.93
N ARG A 206 19.15 3.05 44.12
CA ARG A 206 20.53 3.23 43.67
C ARG A 206 21.53 3.29 44.83
N GLU A 207 21.21 4.07 45.87
CA GLU A 207 22.03 4.23 47.06
C GLU A 207 22.27 2.89 47.76
N CYS A 208 21.20 2.09 47.96
CA CYS A 208 21.30 0.77 48.58
C CYS A 208 22.07 -0.24 47.70
N ALA A 209 21.94 -0.16 46.37
CA ALA A 209 22.67 -1.04 45.47
C ALA A 209 24.18 -0.80 45.52
N LEU A 210 24.59 0.48 45.57
CA LEU A 210 25.99 0.89 45.68
C LEU A 210 26.57 0.58 47.07
N ALA A 211 25.85 0.93 48.14
CA ALA A 211 26.32 0.71 49.51
C ALA A 211 26.50 -0.78 49.85
N ASN A 212 25.57 -1.64 49.39
CA ASN A 212 25.62 -3.08 49.65
C ASN A 212 26.32 -3.87 48.53
N ARG A 213 26.83 -3.19 47.49
CA ARG A 213 27.45 -3.80 46.30
C ARG A 213 26.67 -5.02 45.78
N CYS A 214 25.39 -4.83 45.47
CA CYS A 214 24.54 -5.90 44.99
C CYS A 214 23.65 -5.45 43.81
N CYS A 215 23.25 -6.40 42.98
CA CYS A 215 22.39 -6.14 41.82
C CYS A 215 21.03 -5.56 42.26
N ALA A 216 20.64 -4.43 41.67
CA ALA A 216 19.41 -3.73 42.04
C ALA A 216 18.12 -4.53 41.78
N LYS A 217 18.19 -5.61 40.98
CA LYS A 217 17.05 -6.46 40.61
C LYS A 217 17.06 -7.81 41.35
N CYS A 218 18.15 -8.57 41.28
CA CYS A 218 18.22 -9.93 41.82
C CYS A 218 18.95 -10.04 43.17
N LEU A 219 19.47 -8.94 43.72
CA LEU A 219 20.16 -8.87 45.02
C LEU A 219 21.44 -9.71 45.14
N LYS A 220 21.92 -10.34 44.07
CA LYS A 220 23.23 -11.01 44.04
C LYS A 220 24.35 -10.02 44.31
N SER A 221 25.31 -10.38 45.16
CA SER A 221 26.46 -9.56 45.53
C SER A 221 27.45 -9.41 44.37
N ALA A 222 28.26 -8.35 44.43
CA ALA A 222 29.29 -8.06 43.43
C ALA A 222 30.37 -9.15 43.33
N ASP A 223 30.57 -9.92 44.39
CA ASP A 223 31.57 -10.99 44.43
C ASP A 223 31.16 -12.24 43.62
N GLU A 224 29.85 -12.43 43.41
CA GLU A 224 29.30 -13.55 42.63
C GLU A 224 28.95 -13.15 41.19
N ALA A 225 28.83 -11.84 40.90
CA ALA A 225 28.45 -11.35 39.58
C ALA A 225 29.01 -9.95 39.32
N SER A 226 29.66 -9.76 38.15
CA SER A 226 30.11 -8.47 37.66
C SER A 226 28.94 -7.48 37.55
N ILE A 227 28.83 -6.57 38.51
CA ILE A 227 27.85 -5.50 38.49
C ILE A 227 28.39 -4.41 37.57
N ILE A 228 27.55 -3.99 36.63
CA ILE A 228 27.92 -2.95 35.68
C ILE A 228 28.02 -1.63 36.45
N PRO A 229 29.21 -1.01 36.51
CA PRO A 229 29.38 0.24 37.23
C PRO A 229 28.50 1.34 36.61
N PRO A 230 27.99 2.29 37.41
CA PRO A 230 27.31 3.44 36.87
C PRO A 230 28.28 4.24 36.00
N GLU A 231 27.94 4.46 34.74
CA GLU A 231 28.68 5.43 33.91
C GLU A 231 28.50 6.84 34.50
N PRO A 232 29.52 7.72 34.38
CA PRO A 232 29.42 9.08 34.87
C PRO A 232 28.24 9.78 34.20
N THR A 233 27.47 10.53 34.98
CA THR A 233 26.36 11.35 34.45
C THR A 233 26.87 12.34 33.40
N GLU A 234 26.03 12.79 32.46
CA GLU A 234 26.46 13.76 31.42
C GLU A 234 27.17 14.99 32.00
N GLN A 235 26.69 15.49 33.15
CA GLN A 235 27.33 16.58 33.89
C GLN A 235 28.69 16.18 34.48
N GLU A 236 28.86 14.95 34.95
CA GLU A 236 30.15 14.43 35.43
C GLU A 236 31.10 14.14 34.26
N GLN A 237 30.60 13.72 33.10
CA GLN A 237 31.40 13.58 31.88
C GLN A 237 31.89 14.94 31.40
N ALA A 238 31.04 15.97 31.43
CA ALA A 238 31.42 17.34 31.12
C ALA A 238 32.46 17.88 32.10
N LYS A 239 32.29 17.64 33.41
CA LYS A 239 33.28 18.00 34.43
C LYS A 239 34.61 17.26 34.23
N LEU A 240 34.58 15.94 34.01
CA LEU A 240 35.80 15.16 33.74
C LEU A 240 36.53 15.64 32.48
N LYS A 241 35.79 15.98 31.42
CA LYS A 241 36.36 16.56 30.19
C LYS A 241 36.99 17.93 30.49
N ALA A 242 36.29 18.81 31.20
CA ALA A 242 36.80 20.12 31.59
C ALA A 242 38.04 20.03 32.50
N GLU A 243 38.06 19.09 33.45
CA GLU A 243 39.21 18.79 34.31
C GLU A 243 40.39 18.26 33.49
N MET A 244 40.14 17.36 32.53
CA MET A 244 41.16 16.88 31.59
C MET A 244 41.70 18.02 30.72
N ASP A 245 40.84 18.92 30.23
CA ASP A 245 41.25 20.06 29.42
C ASP A 245 42.04 21.10 30.24
N GLN A 246 41.69 21.30 31.51
CA GLN A 246 42.48 22.13 32.45
C GLN A 246 43.85 21.49 32.72
N LEU A 247 43.92 20.17 32.91
CA LEU A 247 45.18 19.46 33.07
C LEU A 247 46.04 19.57 31.80
N ILE A 248 45.45 19.47 30.61
CA ILE A 248 46.15 19.67 29.34
C ILE A 248 46.64 21.12 29.18
N LYS A 249 45.87 22.11 29.62
CA LYS A 249 46.26 23.54 29.65
C LYS A 249 47.38 23.83 30.66
N SER A 250 47.55 22.99 31.70
CA SER A 250 48.65 23.14 32.67
C SER A 250 50.03 22.72 32.13
N LEU A 251 50.09 22.11 30.93
CA LEU A 251 51.34 21.78 30.25
C LEU A 251 51.78 22.94 29.32
N PRO A 252 53.10 23.23 29.23
CA PRO A 252 53.64 24.16 28.24
C PRO A 252 53.21 23.82 26.80
N GLU A 253 53.00 24.84 25.96
CA GLU A 253 52.41 24.76 24.60
C GLU A 253 53.02 23.64 23.74
N ARG A 254 54.35 23.51 23.72
CA ARG A 254 55.09 22.48 22.96
C ARG A 254 54.73 21.06 23.40
N LYS A 255 54.57 20.83 24.70
CA LYS A 255 54.22 19.55 25.31
C LYS A 255 52.72 19.26 25.15
N ARG A 256 51.87 20.28 25.29
CA ARG A 256 50.43 20.21 25.00
C ARG A 256 50.15 19.77 23.56
N ARG A 257 50.81 20.39 22.56
CA ARG A 257 50.72 19.99 21.14
C ARG A 257 51.22 18.57 20.89
N THR A 258 52.19 18.09 21.66
CA THR A 258 52.71 16.71 21.57
C THR A 258 51.71 15.70 22.14
N PHE A 259 51.10 16.01 23.29
CA PHE A 259 50.05 15.21 23.91
C PHE A 259 48.78 15.14 23.05
N LEU A 260 48.33 16.27 22.49
CA LEU A 260 47.19 16.32 21.55
C LEU A 260 47.46 15.53 20.27
N ARG A 261 48.66 15.62 19.68
CA ARG A 261 49.05 14.77 18.54
C ARG A 261 49.05 13.29 18.91
N TYR A 262 49.51 12.95 20.11
CA TYR A 262 49.48 11.57 20.62
C TYR A 262 48.04 11.07 20.76
N MET A 263 47.11 11.87 21.32
CA MET A 263 45.68 11.54 21.40
C MET A 263 45.02 11.39 20.01
N ASN A 264 45.21 12.37 19.13
CA ASN A 264 44.57 12.40 17.81
C ASN A 264 45.07 11.29 16.87
N ARG A 265 46.33 10.86 17.02
CA ARG A 265 46.89 9.71 16.28
C ARG A 265 46.24 8.38 16.66
N GLY A 266 45.67 8.26 17.86
CA GLY A 266 44.87 7.11 18.30
C GLY A 266 43.44 7.10 17.73
N GLN A 267 42.82 8.28 17.56
CA GLN A 267 41.44 8.39 17.05
C GLN A 267 41.35 8.17 15.53
N LYS A 268 42.33 8.65 14.73
CA LYS A 268 42.36 8.43 13.26
C LYS A 268 42.35 6.94 12.88
N LYS A 269 43.03 6.08 13.64
CA LYS A 269 43.03 4.62 13.41
C LYS A 269 41.71 3.92 13.78
N LYS A 270 40.95 4.45 14.76
CA LYS A 270 39.62 3.92 15.13
C LYS A 270 38.56 4.25 14.08
N LYS A 271 38.62 5.44 13.47
CA LYS A 271 37.75 5.85 12.34
C LYS A 271 37.97 4.97 11.09
N GLN A 272 39.22 4.62 10.78
CA GLN A 272 39.54 3.72 9.65
C GLN A 272 39.03 2.28 9.83
N ARG A 273 38.82 1.79 11.06
CA ARG A 273 38.32 0.42 11.30
C ARG A 273 36.80 0.26 11.24
N ASN A 274 36.04 1.36 11.30
CA ASN A 274 34.56 1.35 11.33
C ASN A 274 33.91 1.92 10.06
N GLY A 275 34.69 2.36 9.07
CA GLY A 275 34.19 2.84 7.79
C GLY A 275 34.66 1.94 6.66
N GLY A 276 33.96 0.83 6.42
CA GLY A 276 34.13 0.00 5.23
C GLY A 276 32.91 0.17 4.32
N GLY A 277 33.08 0.88 3.20
CA GLY A 277 32.08 0.97 2.14
C GLY A 277 32.40 2.07 1.12
N ALA A 278 32.69 1.63 -0.11
CA ALA A 278 32.92 2.38 -1.36
C ALA A 278 34.29 3.08 -1.51
N ASP A 279 35.15 2.54 -2.38
CA ASP A 279 35.25 3.02 -3.77
C ASP A 279 36.09 2.06 -4.63
N LEU A 280 35.64 1.90 -5.89
CA LEU A 280 36.30 1.18 -6.98
C LEU A 280 37.01 2.20 -7.88
N ASP A 281 38.16 1.76 -8.39
CA ASP A 281 38.86 2.17 -9.62
C ASP A 281 39.68 3.49 -9.59
N ASP A 282 41.00 3.46 -9.78
CA ASP A 282 41.65 3.29 -11.10
C ASP A 282 43.20 3.32 -11.00
N SER A 283 43.80 2.76 -12.05
CA SER A 283 45.13 2.35 -12.48
C SER A 283 46.47 2.98 -12.07
N ASP A 284 47.46 2.06 -12.11
CA ASP A 284 48.82 2.09 -12.69
C ASP A 284 50.04 2.72 -11.98
N GLY A 285 51.13 1.91 -11.94
CA GLY A 285 52.51 2.42 -11.94
C GLY A 285 53.58 1.65 -11.13
N ASP A 286 54.03 0.50 -11.66
CA ASP A 286 55.44 0.06 -11.78
C ASP A 286 56.36 -0.19 -10.54
N GLU A 287 57.37 -1.02 -10.80
CA GLU A 287 58.21 -1.90 -9.97
C GLU A 287 59.10 -1.28 -8.87
N ASN A 288 59.40 -2.05 -7.79
CA ASN A 288 60.76 -2.49 -7.39
C ASN A 288 60.85 -2.97 -5.90
N GLU A 289 61.86 -3.81 -5.67
CA GLU A 289 62.13 -4.81 -4.63
C GLU A 289 62.21 -4.40 -3.13
N GLY A 290 61.83 -5.36 -2.27
CA GLY A 290 62.70 -5.85 -1.19
C GLY A 290 62.81 -5.04 0.11
N ARG A 291 61.93 -5.26 1.10
CA ARG A 291 62.32 -5.30 2.53
C ARG A 291 61.25 -5.94 3.43
N ALA A 292 61.59 -7.04 4.09
CA ALA A 292 60.78 -7.63 5.14
C ALA A 292 60.64 -6.65 6.34
N LYS A 293 59.41 -6.15 6.58
CA LYS A 293 59.05 -5.48 7.85
C LYS A 293 58.37 -6.50 8.77
N LYS A 294 58.95 -6.68 9.96
CA LYS A 294 58.41 -7.48 11.08
C LYS A 294 57.00 -7.00 11.48
N PRO A 295 56.14 -7.89 12.03
CA PRO A 295 54.78 -7.52 12.39
C PRO A 295 54.77 -6.50 13.54
N ASN A 296 54.06 -5.39 13.31
CA ASN A 296 53.81 -4.36 14.29
C ASN A 296 52.73 -4.88 15.27
N PHE A 297 53.13 -5.26 16.48
CA PHE A 297 52.19 -5.65 17.55
C PHE A 297 51.43 -4.41 18.03
N GLU A 298 50.13 -4.34 17.76
CA GLU A 298 49.24 -3.25 18.18
C GLU A 298 48.53 -3.62 19.49
N MET A 299 48.67 -2.77 20.51
CA MET A 299 47.96 -2.89 21.79
C MET A 299 47.08 -1.65 22.05
N PRO A 300 45.84 -1.79 22.59
CA PRO A 300 44.92 -0.66 22.78
C PRO A 300 45.34 0.27 23.94
N ARG A 301 45.33 1.60 23.73
CA ARG A 301 45.69 2.57 24.78
C ARG A 301 44.63 2.67 25.86
N THR A 302 44.96 2.21 27.05
CA THR A 302 44.12 2.32 28.25
C THR A 302 44.22 3.72 28.86
N ARG A 303 43.26 4.09 29.72
CA ARG A 303 43.25 5.37 30.45
C ARG A 303 44.52 5.58 31.28
N GLU A 304 45.12 4.48 31.73
CA GLU A 304 46.36 4.46 32.53
C GLU A 304 47.58 4.86 31.68
N GLU A 305 47.73 4.35 30.45
CA GLU A 305 48.84 4.75 29.57
C GLU A 305 48.79 6.24 29.16
N LEU A 306 47.59 6.84 29.07
CA LEU A 306 47.44 8.26 28.79
C LEU A 306 47.87 9.13 29.98
N LEU A 307 47.58 8.68 31.20
CA LEU A 307 48.02 9.34 32.43
C LEU A 307 49.54 9.22 32.61
N GLU A 308 50.13 8.05 32.32
CA GLU A 308 51.58 7.87 32.32
C GLU A 308 52.28 8.74 31.28
N LYS A 309 51.71 8.86 30.07
CA LYS A 309 52.24 9.74 29.01
C LYS A 309 52.21 11.22 29.43
N PHE A 310 51.16 11.62 30.14
CA PHE A 310 51.03 12.97 30.69
C PHE A 310 52.06 13.23 31.80
N GLU A 311 52.27 12.26 32.69
CA GLU A 311 53.26 12.32 33.77
C GLU A 311 54.70 12.34 33.24
N GLN A 312 55.02 11.55 32.20
CA GLN A 312 56.30 11.60 31.49
C GLN A 312 56.59 12.98 30.89
N LEU A 313 55.58 13.65 30.33
CA LEU A 313 55.74 15.01 29.78
C LEU A 313 55.90 16.07 30.87
N LYS A 314 55.27 15.89 32.04
CA LYS A 314 55.50 16.72 33.23
C LYS A 314 56.92 16.55 33.78
N LEU A 315 57.41 15.32 33.96
CA LEU A 315 58.75 15.06 34.52
C LEU A 315 59.89 15.60 33.65
N ALA A 316 59.67 15.73 32.34
CA ALA A 316 60.61 16.34 31.41
C ALA A 316 60.75 17.88 31.56
N THR A 317 60.21 18.52 32.60
CA THR A 317 60.48 19.95 32.90
C THR A 317 61.65 20.16 33.86
N GLY A 318 62.22 19.10 34.44
CA GLY A 318 63.31 19.20 35.42
C GLY A 318 64.72 19.04 34.85
N LYS A 319 64.86 18.95 33.52
CA LYS A 319 66.13 18.69 32.85
C LYS A 319 66.13 19.43 31.52
N ASP A 320 66.70 20.62 31.56
CA ASP A 320 67.35 21.38 30.49
C ASP A 320 67.19 22.86 30.85
N GLY A 321 68.31 23.44 31.28
CA GLY A 321 68.44 24.82 31.68
C GLY A 321 68.46 25.77 30.48
N ASP A 322 68.29 27.04 30.84
CA ASP A 322 68.46 28.28 30.09
C ASP A 322 69.39 28.18 28.86
N GLU A 323 68.89 28.56 27.67
CA GLU A 323 69.64 29.37 26.70
C GLU A 323 68.66 30.29 25.95
N GLU A 324 68.95 31.59 26.04
CA GLU A 324 68.43 32.68 25.20
C GLU A 324 68.94 32.53 23.76
N ASP A 325 68.13 32.99 22.79
CA ASP A 325 68.49 33.62 21.49
C ASP A 325 67.18 33.60 20.67
N GLY A 326 66.56 34.70 20.24
CA GLY A 326 67.12 35.96 19.77
C GLY A 326 67.01 35.98 18.24
N ASP A 327 65.92 36.57 17.72
CA ASP A 327 65.72 37.30 16.43
C ASP A 327 66.41 36.75 15.14
N ASP A 328 65.84 36.66 13.94
CA ASP A 328 64.87 37.46 13.19
C ASP A 328 64.37 36.61 11.99
N ASP A 329 63.12 36.82 11.54
CA ASP A 329 62.82 37.12 10.13
C ASP A 329 61.31 37.32 9.90
N LEU A 330 60.97 38.61 9.80
CA LEU A 330 59.83 39.28 9.17
C LEU A 330 59.76 38.88 7.67
N ASP A 331 58.68 38.88 6.88
CA ASP A 331 57.27 39.29 6.89
C ASP A 331 56.62 38.53 5.71
N ASP A 332 55.32 38.18 5.76
CA ASP A 332 54.32 38.59 4.74
C ASP A 332 52.93 38.05 5.10
N PHE A 333 51.93 38.79 4.67
CA PHE A 333 50.61 38.99 5.22
C PHE A 333 49.55 38.21 4.40
N SER A 334 48.63 37.50 5.07
CA SER A 334 47.21 37.51 4.69
C SER A 334 46.36 36.94 5.82
N SER A 335 45.67 37.87 6.46
CA SER A 335 44.51 37.69 7.32
C SER A 335 43.41 36.90 6.59
N ASP A 336 42.92 35.82 7.21
CA ASP A 336 41.48 35.53 7.31
C ASP A 336 41.27 34.49 8.42
N ASP A 337 40.70 34.98 9.53
CA ASP A 337 39.54 34.46 10.27
C ASP A 337 38.93 33.14 9.73
N GLU A 338 38.35 32.22 10.47
CA GLU A 338 37.83 32.08 11.83
C GLU A 338 37.42 30.61 11.88
N ASP A 339 37.74 29.84 12.93
CA ASP A 339 37.00 28.60 13.24
C ASP A 339 37.17 28.28 14.73
N TYR A 340 36.66 29.21 15.52
CA TYR A 340 36.39 29.05 16.94
C TYR A 340 34.90 28.72 17.05
N GLU A 341 34.53 27.45 16.88
CA GLU A 341 33.14 27.04 17.12
C GLU A 341 32.85 27.06 18.63
N ASP A 342 32.31 28.21 19.05
CA ASP A 342 31.60 28.44 20.30
C ASP A 342 30.30 27.61 20.29
N PHE A 343 30.26 26.53 21.07
CA PHE A 343 29.02 25.85 21.38
C PHE A 343 28.31 26.60 22.50
N SER A 344 27.66 27.71 22.15
CA SER A 344 26.61 28.32 22.96
C SER A 344 25.31 27.53 22.78
N ASP A 345 24.88 26.92 23.87
CA ASP A 345 23.50 26.51 24.13
C ASP A 345 22.61 27.77 24.08
N GLU A 346 21.65 27.83 23.15
CA GLU A 346 20.32 28.44 23.31
C GLU A 346 19.58 28.46 21.97
N ASP A 347 18.61 27.56 21.77
CA ASP A 347 17.25 27.99 21.40
C ASP A 347 16.24 26.84 21.52
N LEU A 348 15.45 26.83 22.62
CA LEU A 348 14.12 26.22 22.65
C LEU A 348 13.20 27.01 23.59
N SER A 349 12.74 28.18 23.14
CA SER A 349 11.46 28.77 23.54
C SER A 349 11.09 29.79 22.46
N LYS A 350 9.94 29.81 21.76
CA LYS A 350 8.56 29.37 21.97
C LYS A 350 7.93 29.27 20.58
N ASP A 351 6.91 28.44 20.41
CA ASP A 351 5.67 28.96 19.82
C ASP A 351 4.46 28.17 20.34
N SER A 352 3.65 28.90 21.10
CA SER A 352 2.31 28.56 21.52
C SER A 352 1.38 29.33 20.60
N ASP A 353 0.80 28.65 19.61
CA ASP A 353 -0.30 29.23 18.83
C ASP A 353 -1.64 28.73 19.39
N THR A 354 -2.32 29.67 20.02
CA THR A 354 -3.75 29.68 20.29
C THR A 354 -4.53 29.90 19.00
N LYS A 355 -5.27 28.88 18.55
CA LYS A 355 -6.71 29.01 18.23
C LYS A 355 -7.38 27.65 18.09
#